data_AF-A0A7W1JXP1-F1
#
_entry.id   AF-A0A7W1JXP1-F1
#
_cell.length_a   1.000
_cell.length_b   1.000
_cell.length_c   1.000
_cell.angle_alpha   90.00
_cell.angle_beta   90.00
_cell.angle_gamma   90.00
#
_symmetry.space_group_name_H-M   'P 1'
#
loop_
_entity.id
_entity.type
_entity.pdbx_description
1 polymer ?
#
loop_
_entity_poly.entity_id
_entity_poly.type
_entity_poly.pdbx_seq_one_letter_code
_entity_poly.pdbx_strand_id
1 'polypeptide(L)' 'MQLRLSDPSYTDRLANFLRSLGETAIVAGPAQLEVDLSSANTRPAELEVYLRVWCVL' A
#
# COMPACT_ATOMS: atom_id res chain seq x y z
N MET A 1 8.42 4.04 -0.32
CA MET A 1 8.29 3.15 -1.49
C MET A 1 7.13 3.61 -2.35
N GLN A 2 7.22 3.48 -3.68
CA GLN A 2 6.10 3.79 -4.58
C GLN A 2 5.51 2.50 -5.14
N LEU A 3 4.19 2.35 -5.03
CA LEU A 3 3.41 1.24 -5.54
C LEU A 3 2.61 1.71 -6.75
N ARG A 4 2.52 0.83 -7.75
CA ARG A 4 1.65 1.01 -8.91
C ARG A 4 0.63 -0.12 -8.94
N LEU A 5 -0.65 0.24 -8.92
CA LEU A 5 -1.74 -0.72 -8.96
C LEU A 5 -2.13 -1.04 -10.40
N SER A 6 -2.51 -2.29 -10.66
CA SER A 6 -3.03 -2.72 -11.96
C SER A 6 -4.43 -2.17 -12.24
N ASP A 7 -5.24 -2.00 -11.19
CA ASP A 7 -6.58 -1.42 -11.27
C ASP A 7 -6.66 -0.19 -10.34
N PRO A 8 -6.86 1.03 -10.90
CA PRO A 8 -6.96 2.26 -10.13
C PRO A 8 -8.10 2.28 -9.11
N SER A 9 -9.15 1.47 -9.29
CA SER A 9 -10.31 1.42 -8.39
C SER A 9 -9.95 0.93 -6.98
N TYR A 10 -8.83 0.22 -6.83
CA TYR A 10 -8.33 -0.26 -5.54
C TYR A 10 -7.40 0.74 -4.83
N THR A 11 -6.99 1.84 -5.48
CA THR A 11 -6.00 2.77 -4.94
C THR A 11 -6.40 3.29 -3.56
N ASP A 12 -7.63 3.79 -3.41
CA ASP A 12 -8.13 4.32 -2.15
C ASP A 12 -8.33 3.24 -1.08
N ARG A 13 -8.77 2.04 -1.49
CA ARG A 13 -8.94 0.92 -0.54
C ARG A 13 -7.60 0.45 0.00
N LEU A 14 -6.59 0.30 -0.86
CA LEU A 14 -5.25 -0.08 -0.43
C LEU A 14 -4.64 0.99 0.48
N ALA A 15 -4.82 2.27 0.15
CA ALA A 15 -4.37 3.37 1.00
C ALA A 15 -4.98 3.30 2.40
N ASN A 16 -6.30 3.09 2.48
CA ASN A 16 -7.01 2.97 3.76
C ASN A 16 -6.61 1.72 4.54
N PHE A 17 -6.41 0.60 3.86
CA PHE A 17 -5.92 -0.63 4.48
C PHE A 17 -4.54 -0.43 5.12
N LEU A 18 -3.59 0.16 4.39
CA LEU A 18 -2.25 0.43 4.92
C LEU A 18 -2.29 1.40 6.11
N ARG A 19 -3.12 2.46 6.04
CA ARG A 19 -3.35 3.35 7.19
C ARG A 19 -3.94 2.62 8.40
N SER A 20 -4.80 1.63 8.20
CA SER A 20 -5.35 0.81 9.29
C SER A 20 -4.31 -0.07 9.97
N LEU A 21 -3.22 -0.41 9.26
CA LEU A 21 -2.05 -1.10 9.82
C LEU A 21 -1.07 -0.15 10.53
N GLY A 22 -1.35 1.16 10.50
CA GLY A 22 -0.46 2.20 11.05
C GLY A 22 0.60 2.68 10.07
N GLU A 23 0.55 2.28 8.81
CA GLU A 23 1.45 2.74 7.76
C GLU A 23 0.98 4.09 7.19
N THR A 24 1.94 4.92 6.77
CA THR A 24 1.60 6.16 6.07
C THR A 24 1.48 5.88 4.58
N ALA A 25 0.25 5.97 4.05
CA ALA A 25 -0.05 5.81 2.63
C ALA A 25 -0.67 7.09 2.04
N ILE A 26 -0.10 7.59 0.95
CA ILE A 26 -0.50 8.79 0.21
C ILE A 26 -0.89 8.39 -1.21
N VAL A 27 -2.06 8.81 -1.66
CA VAL A 27 -2.49 8.61 -3.06
C VAL A 27 -1.84 9.71 -3.90
N ALA A 28 -0.83 9.33 -4.68
CA ALA A 28 -0.08 10.26 -5.54
C ALA A 28 -0.73 10.46 -6.91
N GLY A 29 -1.66 9.57 -7.29
CA GLY A 29 -2.42 9.65 -8.54
C GLY A 29 -3.24 8.38 -8.80
N PRO A 30 -3.92 8.29 -9.96
CA PRO A 30 -4.65 7.09 -10.34
C PRO A 30 -3.71 5.89 -10.39
N ALA A 31 -4.03 4.84 -9.63
CA ALA A 31 -3.19 3.64 -9.50
C ALA A 31 -1.77 3.91 -8.95
N GLN A 32 -1.51 5.05 -8.31
CA GLN A 32 -0.21 5.38 -7.74
C GLN A 32 -0.34 5.65 -6.25
N LEU A 33 0.43 4.90 -5.46
CA LEU A 33 0.44 5.01 -4.02
C LEU A 33 1.87 5.17 -3.52
N GLU A 34 2.11 6.21 -2.73
CA GLU A 34 3.33 6.37 -1.97
C GLU A 34 3.12 5.82 -0.56
N VAL A 35 3.99 4.91 -0.13
CA VAL A 35 3.93 4.28 1.18
C VAL A 35 5.25 4.50 1.90
N ASP A 36 5.16 5.07 3.10
CA ASP A 36 6.29 5.12 4.02
C ASP A 36 6.27 3.87 4.91
N LEU A 37 7.21 2.98 4.66
CA LEU A 37 7.38 1.70 5.37
C LEU A 37 8.38 1.80 6.53
N SER A 38 8.73 3.02 6.92
CA SER A 38 9.60 3.29 8.07
C SER A 38 8.88 3.10 9.41
N SER A 39 7.56 2.86 9.37
CA SER A 39 6.75 2.57 10.55
C SER A 39 7.20 1.24 11.15
N ALA A 40 7.58 1.26 12.44
CA ALA A 40 8.02 0.07 13.17
C ALA A 40 6.90 -0.98 13.37
N ASN A 41 5.69 -0.73 12.88
CA ASN A 41 4.51 -1.56 13.12
C ASN A 41 4.36 -2.72 12.14
N THR A 42 4.80 -2.58 10.88
CA THR A 42 4.64 -3.64 9.87
C THR A 42 5.99 -4.23 9.49
N ARG A 43 6.13 -5.56 9.64
CA ARG A 43 7.33 -6.25 9.17
C ARG A 43 7.32 -6.29 7.63
N PRO A 44 8.45 -6.03 6.94
CA PRO A 44 8.51 -6.04 5.47
C PRO A 44 7.95 -7.31 4.83
N ALA A 45 8.19 -8.48 5.44
CA ALA A 45 7.69 -9.77 4.95
C ALA A 45 6.16 -9.90 5.01
N GLU A 46 5.50 -9.28 6.00
CA GLU A 46 4.04 -9.33 6.13
C GLU A 46 3.37 -8.39 5.13
N LEU A 47 3.97 -7.22 4.93
CA LEU A 47 3.56 -6.28 3.90
C LEU A 47 3.62 -6.92 2.51
N GLU A 48 4.68 -7.65 2.17
CA GLU A 48 4.77 -8.35 0.88
C GLU A 48 3.60 -9.31 0.65
N VAL A 49 3.16 -10.01 1.70
CA VAL A 49 1.99 -10.90 1.64
C VAL A 49 0.72 -10.10 1.34
N TYR A 50 0.50 -8.99 2.04
CA TYR A 50 -0.66 -8.13 1.76
C TYR A 50 -0.62 -7.58 0.34
N LEU A 51 0.52 -7.08 -0.13
CA LEU A 51 0.67 -6.54 -1.49
C LEU A 51 0.40 -7.60 -2.57
N ARG A 52 0.75 -8.87 -2.33
CA ARG A 52 0.38 -9.97 -3.23
C ARG A 52 -1.13 -10.20 -3.29
N VAL A 53 -1.84 -10.13 -2.17
CA VAL A 53 -3.32 -10.26 -2.14
C VAL A 53 -4.00 -9.17 -2.98
N TRP A 54 -3.44 -7.96 -2.97
CA TRP A 54 -3.95 -6.85 -3.76
C TRP A 54 -3.55 -6.88 -5.24
N CYS A 55 -2.78 -7.89 -5.71
CA CYS A 55 -2.27 -8.00 -7.08
C CYS A 55 -1.50 -6.73 -7.55
N VAL A 56 -0.72 -6.13 -6.66
CA VAL A 56 0.07 -4.90 -6.93
C VAL A 56 1.58 -5.15 -7.02
N LEU A 57 2.00 -6.42 -7.05
CA LEU A 57 3.37 -6.89 -7.25
C LEU A 57 3.48 -7.72 -8.53
#